data_AF-F7S4S7-F1
#
_entry.id   AF-F7S4S7-F1
#
_cell.length_a   1.000
_cell.length_b   1.000
_cell.length_c   1.000
_cell.angle_alpha   90.00
_cell.angle_beta   90.00
_cell.angle_gamma   90.00
#
_symmetry.space_group_name_H-M   'P 1'
#
loop_
_entity.id
_entity.type
_entity.pdbx_description
1 polymer ?
#
loop_
_entity_poly.entity_id
_entity_poly.type
_entity_poly.pdbx_seq_one_letter_code
_entity_poly.pdbx_strand_id
1 'polypeptide(L)' 'PVLRLLPRIGGTALDDALNDIAWSLDARADFHADARYRRDLVRHLGRQVIGEALA' A
#
# COMPACT_ATOMS: atom_id res chain seq x y z
N PRO A 1 5.43 12.30 6.13
CA PRO A 1 4.75 11.65 4.99
C PRO A 1 5.03 12.46 3.72
N VAL A 2 5.25 11.81 2.57
CA VAL A 2 5.50 12.49 1.28
C VAL A 2 4.29 12.23 0.38
N LEU A 3 3.73 13.31 -0.18
CA LEU A 3 2.65 13.19 -1.16
C LEU A 3 3.22 12.65 -2.47
N ARG A 4 2.64 11.57 -2.99
CA ARG A 4 2.95 11.03 -4.31
C ARG A 4 1.66 10.97 -5.13
N LEU A 5 1.66 11.63 -6.28
CA LEU A 5 0.56 11.55 -7.22
C LEU A 5 0.70 10.30 -8.06
N LEU A 6 -0.37 9.50 -8.13
CA LEU A 6 -0.49 8.36 -9.01
C LEU A 6 -1.51 8.70 -10.11
N PRO A 7 -1.30 8.27 -11.37
CA PRO A 7 -2.36 8.34 -12.37
C PRO A 7 -3.56 7.49 -11.95
N ARG A 8 -4.72 7.72 -12.56
CA ARG A 8 -5.91 6.89 -12.29
C ARG A 8 -5.65 5.47 -12.79
N ILE A 9 -5.41 4.55 -11.86
CA ILE A 9 -5.04 3.16 -12.09
C ILE A 9 -6.03 2.23 -11.38
N GLY A 10 -6.25 1.05 -11.94
CA GLY A 10 -7.13 0.03 -11.38
C GLY A 10 -6.62 -1.37 -11.68
N GLY A 11 -7.29 -2.39 -11.14
CA GLY A 11 -6.90 -3.79 -11.32
C GLY A 11 -5.46 -4.04 -10.86
N THR A 12 -4.70 -4.82 -11.63
CA THR A 12 -3.32 -5.20 -11.31
C THR A 12 -2.36 -4.02 -11.19
N ALA A 13 -2.56 -2.96 -11.99
CA ALA A 13 -1.72 -1.76 -11.92
C ALA A 13 -1.85 -1.04 -10.56
N LEU A 14 -3.03 -1.11 -9.93
CA LEU A 14 -3.21 -0.60 -8.59
C LEU A 14 -2.46 -1.45 -7.56
N ASP A 15 -2.50 -2.77 -7.71
CA ASP A 15 -1.81 -3.70 -6.81
C ASP A 15 -0.29 -3.52 -6.86
N ASP A 16 0.26 -3.30 -8.06
CA ASP A 16 1.68 -3.01 -8.26
C ASP A 16 2.07 -1.69 -7.59
N ALA A 17 1.27 -0.62 -7.77
CA ALA A 17 1.52 0.67 -7.13
C ALA A 17 1.45 0.60 -5.59
N LEU A 18 0.50 -0.17 -5.04
CA LEU A 18 0.41 -0.40 -3.59
C LEU A 18 1.59 -1.21 -3.07
N ASN A 19 2.09 -2.17 -3.85
CA ASN A 19 3.30 -2.92 -3.52
C ASN A 19 4.54 -2.01 -3.50
N ASP A 20 4.69 -1.13 -4.49
CA ASP A 20 5.80 -0.16 -4.53
C ASP A 20 5.76 0.79 -3.33
N ILE A 21 4.56 1.24 -2.93
CA ILE A 21 4.38 2.02 -1.70
C ILE A 21 4.84 1.21 -0.48
N ALA A 22 4.41 -0.06 -0.36
CA ALA A 22 4.78 -0.92 0.75
C ALA A 22 6.31 -1.11 0.89
N TRP A 23 7.02 -1.19 -0.23
CA TRP A 23 8.49 -1.21 -0.25
C TRP A 23 9.09 0.15 0.10
N SER A 24 8.53 1.24 -0.41
CA SER A 24 9.04 2.61 -0.16
C SER A 24 8.96 3.05 1.30
N LEU A 25 8.05 2.44 2.08
CA LEU A 25 7.88 2.72 3.51
C LEU A 25 8.92 2.04 4.40
N ASP A 26 9.94 1.41 3.80
CA ASP A 26 10.98 0.61 4.45
C ASP A 26 10.40 -0.19 5.62
N ALA A 27 9.47 -1.10 5.30
CA ALA A 27 8.72 -1.81 6.31
C ALA A 27 9.58 -2.83 7.07
N ARG A 28 10.48 -2.34 7.92
CA ARG A 28 11.35 -3.12 8.80
C ARG A 28 10.52 -3.82 9.88
N ALA A 29 10.86 -5.07 10.17
CA ALA A 29 10.21 -5.76 11.29
C ALA A 29 10.42 -4.97 12.59
N ASP A 30 9.40 -4.96 13.44
CA ASP A 30 9.45 -4.42 14.79
C ASP A 30 8.84 -5.44 15.78
N PHE A 31 8.69 -5.04 17.04
CA PHE A 31 8.11 -5.91 18.07
C PHE A 31 6.65 -6.32 17.77
N HIS A 32 5.93 -5.53 16.98
CA HIS A 32 4.52 -5.75 16.69
C HIS A 32 4.30 -6.63 15.46
N ALA A 33 5.17 -6.54 14.46
CA ALA A 33 4.98 -7.26 13.21
C ALA A 33 6.28 -7.48 12.43
N ASP A 34 6.30 -8.58 11.68
CA ASP A 34 7.34 -8.82 10.68
C ASP A 34 7.21 -7.89 9.46
N ALA A 35 8.28 -7.81 8.69
CA ALA A 35 8.35 -6.95 7.50
C ALA A 35 7.33 -7.35 6.42
N ARG A 36 6.98 -8.64 6.31
CA ARG A 36 6.04 -9.15 5.32
C ARG A 36 4.62 -8.75 5.68
N TYR A 37 4.19 -9.03 6.89
CA TYR A 37 2.87 -8.69 7.42
C TYR A 37 2.60 -7.20 7.29
N ARG A 38 3.59 -6.35 7.60
CA ARG A 38 3.46 -4.90 7.43
C ARG A 38 3.23 -4.49 5.97
N ARG A 39 3.93 -5.09 5.01
CA ARG A 39 3.71 -4.82 3.58
C ARG A 39 2.35 -5.32 3.10
N ASP A 40 1.95 -6.50 3.57
CA ASP A 40 0.64 -7.08 3.27
C ASP A 40 -0.48 -6.17 3.79
N LEU A 41 -0.31 -5.61 4.99
CA LEU A 41 -1.24 -4.66 5.59
C LEU A 41 -1.37 -3.37 4.77
N VAL A 42 -0.25 -2.79 4.31
CA VAL A 42 -0.27 -1.58 3.46
C VAL A 42 -1.08 -1.83 2.19
N ARG A 43 -0.88 -2.97 1.54
CA ARG A 43 -1.62 -3.33 0.32
C ARG A 43 -3.11 -3.56 0.59
N HIS A 44 -3.44 -4.19 1.72
CA HIS A 44 -4.83 -4.43 2.12
C HIS A 44 -5.58 -3.11 2.39
N LEU A 45 -5.03 -2.28 3.29
CA LEU A 45 -5.63 -1.00 3.67
C LEU A 45 -5.71 -0.05 2.48
N GLY A 46 -4.66 0.00 1.64
CA GLY A 46 -4.64 0.84 0.45
C GLY A 46 -5.79 0.52 -0.51
N ARG A 47 -6.08 -0.77 -0.73
CA ARG A 47 -7.23 -1.18 -1.57
C ARG A 47 -8.57 -0.79 -0.95
N GLN A 48 -8.74 -0.98 0.37
CA GLN A 48 -9.97 -0.60 1.04
C GLN A 48 -10.23 0.90 0.93
N VAL A 49 -9.25 1.73 1.28
CA VAL A 49 -9.36 3.20 1.25
C VAL A 49 -9.69 3.71 -0.15
N ILE A 50 -9.06 3.17 -1.18
CA ILE A 50 -9.35 3.58 -2.56
C ILE A 50 -10.74 3.11 -2.98
N GLY A 51 -11.16 1.90 -2.60
CA GLY A 51 -12.50 1.41 -2.85
C GLY A 51 -13.57 2.29 -2.19
N GLU A 52 -13.36 2.67 -0.94
CA GLU A 52 -14.23 3.58 -0.19
C GLU A 52 -14.28 4.98 -0.83
N ALA A 53 -13.16 5.50 -1.32
CA ALA A 53 -13.11 6.82 -1.95
C ALA A 53 -13.73 6.86 -3.36
N LEU A 54 -13.93 5.70 -4.00
CA LEU A 54 -14.54 5.58 -5.33
C LEU A 54 -16.02 5.19 -5.29
N ALA A 55 -16.56 4.83 -4.12
CA ALA A 55 -17.97 4.56 -3.88
C ALA A 55 -18.79 5.85 -3.78
#